data_AF-A0A0Q6PSF5-F1
#
_entry.id   AF-A0A0Q6PSF5-F1
#
_cell.length_a   1.000
_cell.length_b   1.000
_cell.length_c   1.000
_cell.angle_alpha   90.00
_cell.angle_beta   90.00
_cell.angle_gamma   90.00
#
_symmetry.space_group_name_H-M   'P 1'
#
loop_
_entity.id
_entity.type
_entity.pdbx_description
1 polymer ?
#
loop_
_entity_poly.entity_id
_entity_poly.type
_entity_poly.pdbx_seq_one_letter_code
_entity_poly.pdbx_strand_id
1 'polypeptide(L)'
;MNESTNALGAFLRARRELVTPLLAGIPDDGARRVPGLRREEVAMLAGISADYYLRLERGRDRNPSLQVLESIARVLQLDDDHFAHLLTLVAQVPRQRRRRPRKQTPPPGALKLLASLTQPAFIENRYFDVLASNSLMRAIDPRLAVGGNQLRDMFLDPAEQALYPEWANATECLVANLRQAVGTDVDDPRFIELTGELTLASPRFRQLWARHEVRGQTGGVMRFDHPQLGELSLNRERMSIAGANGLMLVVFHPDAASSDADTLALLASAATAATDPSAPLHKTQEHA
;
A
#
# COMPACT_ATOMS: atom_id res chain seq x y z
N MET A 1 10.86 -18.26 -3.31
CA MET A 1 11.89 -18.46 -2.26
C MET A 1 11.26 -18.05 -0.94
N ASN A 2 11.23 -18.94 0.04
CA ASN A 2 10.50 -18.75 1.29
C ASN A 2 11.14 -17.62 2.14
N GLU A 3 10.55 -16.42 2.11
CA GLU A 3 10.85 -15.31 3.03
C GLU A 3 10.68 -15.71 4.51
N SER A 4 9.99 -16.84 4.79
CA SER A 4 9.61 -17.29 6.14
C SER A 4 10.76 -17.65 7.09
N THR A 5 11.99 -17.90 6.60
CA THR A 5 13.08 -18.36 7.49
C THR A 5 13.96 -17.22 8.04
N ASN A 6 14.01 -16.06 7.37
CA ASN A 6 14.77 -14.89 7.84
C ASN A 6 14.31 -13.57 7.19
N ALA A 7 13.22 -12.98 7.68
CA ALA A 7 12.72 -11.70 7.20
C ALA A 7 13.75 -10.56 7.36
N LEU A 8 14.48 -10.53 8.48
CA LEU A 8 15.56 -9.56 8.73
C LEU A 8 16.62 -9.61 7.62
N GLY A 9 17.15 -10.79 7.32
CA GLY A 9 18.19 -10.89 6.31
C GLY A 9 17.71 -10.66 4.88
N ALA A 10 16.45 -10.97 4.56
CA ALA A 10 15.84 -10.60 3.29
C ALA A 10 15.77 -9.07 3.15
N PHE A 11 15.28 -8.39 4.19
CA PHE A 11 15.23 -6.92 4.22
C PHE A 11 16.62 -6.29 4.09
N LEU A 12 17.60 -6.71 4.90
CA LEU A 12 18.97 -6.19 4.85
C LEU A 12 19.61 -6.38 3.47
N ARG A 13 19.41 -7.54 2.85
CA ARG A 13 19.92 -7.82 1.50
C ARG A 13 19.31 -6.88 0.47
N ALA A 14 17.99 -6.75 0.47
CA ALA A 14 17.28 -5.91 -0.49
C ALA A 14 17.70 -4.43 -0.37
N ARG A 15 17.76 -3.90 0.86
CA ARG A 15 18.22 -2.53 1.10
C ARG A 15 19.68 -2.31 0.69
N ARG A 16 20.56 -3.28 1.01
CA ARG A 16 21.97 -3.24 0.59
C ARG A 16 22.15 -3.18 -0.92
N GLU A 17 21.32 -3.91 -1.68
CA GLU A 17 21.39 -3.94 -3.14
C GLU A 17 20.94 -2.63 -3.81
N LEU A 18 20.23 -1.76 -3.08
CA LEU A 18 19.77 -0.46 -3.57
C LEU A 18 20.73 0.70 -3.28
N VAL A 19 21.58 0.59 -2.24
CA VAL A 19 22.55 1.64 -1.93
C VAL A 19 23.78 1.51 -2.82
N THR A 20 24.10 2.56 -3.57
CA THR A 20 25.30 2.58 -4.41
C THR A 20 26.55 2.89 -3.57
N PRO A 21 27.75 2.43 -3.99
CA PRO A 21 29.02 2.78 -3.34
C PRO A 21 29.22 4.29 -3.25
N LEU A 22 28.93 5.02 -4.33
CA LEU A 22 29.04 6.48 -4.36
C LEU A 22 28.17 7.13 -3.28
N LEU A 23 26.92 6.69 -3.12
CA LEU A 23 26.03 7.18 -2.06
C LEU A 23 26.57 6.88 -0.66
N ALA A 24 27.31 5.78 -0.49
CA ALA A 24 27.96 5.40 0.75
C ALA A 24 29.38 5.99 0.94
N GLY A 25 29.83 6.86 0.03
CA GLY A 25 31.17 7.47 0.07
C GLY A 25 32.32 6.54 -0.35
N ILE A 26 32.02 5.44 -1.04
CA ILE A 26 32.99 4.47 -1.55
C ILE A 26 33.25 4.76 -3.05
N PRO A 27 34.50 4.92 -3.48
CA PRO A 27 34.85 5.05 -4.90
C PRO A 27 34.44 3.80 -5.69
N ASP A 28 33.86 3.98 -6.88
CA ASP A 28 33.53 2.87 -7.78
C ASP A 28 34.75 2.53 -8.66
N ASP A 29 35.31 1.33 -8.50
CA ASP A 29 36.49 0.83 -9.21
C ASP A 29 36.16 0.15 -10.55
N GLY A 30 34.89 0.16 -10.97
CA GLY A 30 34.43 -0.23 -12.31
C GLY A 30 34.33 -1.75 -12.57
N ALA A 31 34.84 -2.61 -11.69
CA ALA A 31 34.81 -4.07 -11.85
C ALA A 31 33.97 -4.75 -10.75
N ARG A 32 32.66 -4.52 -10.76
CA ARG A 32 31.75 -4.98 -9.71
C ARG A 32 30.62 -5.87 -10.22
N ARG A 33 30.36 -6.95 -9.49
CA ARG A 33 29.35 -7.97 -9.81
C ARG A 33 27.95 -7.65 -9.27
N VAL A 34 27.85 -6.69 -8.33
CA VAL A 34 26.59 -6.29 -7.69
C VAL A 34 26.40 -4.78 -7.83
N PRO A 35 25.17 -4.31 -8.14
CA PRO A 35 24.87 -2.89 -8.35
C PRO A 35 24.85 -2.08 -7.04
N GLY A 36 24.56 -2.71 -5.91
CA GLY A 36 24.62 -2.10 -4.57
C GLY A 36 25.89 -2.46 -3.78
N LEU A 37 25.88 -2.16 -2.49
CA LEU A 37 27.02 -2.40 -1.60
C LEU A 37 27.34 -3.90 -1.44
N ARG A 38 28.61 -4.23 -1.31
CA ARG A 38 29.08 -5.56 -0.88
C ARG A 38 28.86 -5.71 0.63
N ARG A 39 28.80 -6.96 1.11
CA ARG A 39 28.65 -7.24 2.56
C ARG A 39 29.81 -6.67 3.37
N GLU A 40 31.02 -6.77 2.82
CA GLU A 40 32.25 -6.26 3.44
C GLU A 40 32.24 -4.73 3.56
N GLU A 41 31.72 -4.04 2.55
CA GLU A 41 31.57 -2.57 2.54
C GLU A 41 30.58 -2.12 3.62
N VAL A 42 29.41 -2.77 3.72
CA VAL A 42 28.44 -2.47 4.78
C VAL A 42 29.04 -2.71 6.16
N ALA A 43 29.71 -3.86 6.34
CA ALA A 43 30.32 -4.22 7.62
C ALA A 43 31.41 -3.21 8.04
N MET A 44 32.28 -2.82 7.11
CA MET A 44 33.31 -1.81 7.32
C MET A 44 32.70 -0.47 7.75
N LEU A 45 31.73 0.04 6.99
CA LEU A 45 31.08 1.34 7.29
C LEU A 45 30.26 1.30 8.57
N ALA A 46 29.68 0.16 8.93
CA ALA A 46 28.90 -0.02 10.15
C ALA A 46 29.77 -0.35 11.38
N GLY A 47 31.09 -0.50 11.22
CA GLY A 47 32.01 -0.81 12.32
C GLY A 47 31.82 -2.22 12.90
N ILE A 48 31.40 -3.19 12.09
CA ILE A 48 31.17 -4.59 12.48
C ILE A 48 31.97 -5.56 11.60
N SER A 49 32.11 -6.82 12.00
CA SER A 49 32.80 -7.81 11.16
C SER A 49 31.94 -8.27 9.99
N ALA A 50 32.57 -8.51 8.83
CA ALA A 50 31.89 -9.03 7.64
C ALA A 50 31.18 -10.37 7.92
N ASP A 51 31.81 -11.24 8.71
CA ASP A 51 31.23 -12.50 9.16
C ASP A 51 29.96 -12.30 10.01
N TYR A 52 29.94 -11.28 10.88
CA TYR A 52 28.76 -10.98 11.67
C TYR A 52 27.60 -10.48 10.80
N TYR A 53 27.86 -9.54 9.88
CA TYR A 53 26.83 -9.09 8.93
C TYR A 53 26.30 -10.22 8.05
N LEU A 54 27.17 -11.13 7.60
CA LEU A 54 26.77 -12.33 6.86
C LEU A 54 25.86 -13.24 7.69
N ARG A 55 26.12 -13.40 8.99
CA ARG A 55 25.27 -14.20 9.89
C ARG A 55 23.89 -13.57 10.11
N LEU A 56 23.80 -12.24 10.15
CA LEU A 56 22.51 -11.52 10.17
C LEU A 56 21.72 -11.78 8.87
N GLU A 57 22.34 -11.62 7.70
CA GLU A 57 21.67 -11.89 6.41
C GLU A 57 21.25 -13.36 6.24
N ARG A 58 21.97 -14.30 6.86
CA ARG A 58 21.65 -15.73 6.85
C ARG A 58 20.71 -16.18 7.97
N GLY A 59 20.41 -15.31 8.94
CA GLY A 59 19.48 -15.58 10.04
C GLY A 59 20.07 -16.48 11.13
N ARG A 60 21.40 -16.60 11.15
CA ARG A 60 22.17 -17.30 12.18
C ARG A 60 22.37 -16.43 13.42
N ASP A 61 22.34 -15.12 13.26
CA ASP A 61 22.23 -14.13 14.34
C ASP A 61 20.89 -13.42 14.24
N ARG A 62 20.18 -13.27 15.36
CA ARG A 62 18.81 -12.73 15.40
C ARG A 62 18.59 -11.57 16.37
N ASN A 63 19.56 -11.31 17.23
CA ASN A 63 19.47 -10.29 18.29
C ASN A 63 20.64 -9.29 18.21
N PRO A 64 20.80 -8.54 17.10
CA PRO A 64 21.73 -7.42 17.06
C PRO A 64 21.35 -6.36 18.11
N SER A 65 22.34 -5.66 18.66
CA SER A 65 22.07 -4.53 19.56
C SER A 65 21.47 -3.35 18.79
N LEU A 66 20.79 -2.44 19.50
CA LEU A 66 20.23 -1.22 18.90
C LEU A 66 21.32 -0.40 18.19
N GLN A 67 22.49 -0.25 18.82
CA GLN A 67 23.64 0.46 18.23
C GLN A 67 24.10 -0.14 16.90
N VAL A 68 24.10 -1.48 16.78
CA VAL A 68 24.40 -2.17 15.52
C VAL A 68 23.33 -1.85 14.48
N LEU A 69 22.06 -1.89 14.86
CA LEU A 69 20.95 -1.59 13.96
C LEU A 69 20.98 -0.14 13.46
N GLU A 70 21.23 0.83 14.35
CA GLU A 70 21.41 2.24 13.98
C GLU A 70 22.57 2.44 13.01
N SER A 71 23.69 1.74 13.24
CA SER A 71 24.86 1.82 12.36
C SER A 71 24.58 1.24 10.98
N ILE A 72 23.92 0.08 10.93
CA ILE A 72 23.48 -0.52 9.65
C ILE A 72 22.46 0.38 8.96
N ALA A 73 21.50 0.95 9.68
CA ALA A 73 20.48 1.83 9.12
C ALA A 73 21.08 3.07 8.47
N ARG A 74 22.07 3.69 9.11
CA ARG A 74 22.81 4.84 8.57
C ARG A 74 23.53 4.48 7.27
N VAL A 75 24.24 3.36 7.25
CA VAL A 75 24.99 2.90 6.06
C VAL A 75 24.05 2.55 4.91
N LEU A 76 22.91 1.94 5.22
CA LEU A 76 21.90 1.57 4.25
C LEU A 76 20.94 2.72 3.90
N GLN A 77 21.19 3.92 4.42
CA GLN A 77 20.36 5.13 4.23
C GLN A 77 18.87 4.85 4.45
N LEU A 78 18.56 4.12 5.52
CA LEU A 78 17.18 3.85 5.90
C LEU A 78 16.59 5.13 6.48
N ASP A 79 15.43 5.52 5.95
CA ASP A 79 14.59 6.54 6.57
C ASP A 79 13.91 6.00 7.84
N ASP A 80 13.14 6.86 8.50
CA ASP A 80 12.47 6.54 9.75
C ASP A 80 11.49 5.36 9.62
N ASP A 81 10.77 5.25 8.50
CA ASP A 81 9.83 4.16 8.25
C ASP A 81 10.56 2.82 8.08
N HIS A 82 11.65 2.81 7.31
CA HIS A 82 12.51 1.65 7.12
C HIS A 82 13.19 1.23 8.43
N PHE A 83 13.65 2.19 9.23
CA PHE A 83 14.28 1.90 10.52
C PHE A 83 13.28 1.37 11.54
N ALA A 84 12.09 1.96 11.63
CA ALA A 84 11.00 1.45 12.45
C ALA A 84 10.66 0.01 12.06
N HIS A 85 10.54 -0.28 10.75
CA HIS A 85 10.31 -1.64 10.27
C HIS A 85 11.45 -2.60 10.66
N LEU A 86 12.72 -2.19 10.46
CA LEU A 86 13.89 -2.98 10.86
C LEU A 86 13.83 -3.38 12.34
N LEU A 87 13.45 -2.46 13.23
CA LEU A 87 13.28 -2.75 14.65
C LEU A 87 12.18 -3.79 14.90
N THR A 88 11.06 -3.74 14.16
CA THR A 88 10.01 -4.77 14.28
C THR A 88 10.47 -6.16 13.85
N LEU A 89 11.37 -6.26 12.87
CA LEU A 89 11.90 -7.55 12.39
C LEU A 89 12.83 -8.23 13.41
N VAL A 90 13.47 -7.44 14.27
CA VAL A 90 14.37 -7.92 15.34
C VAL A 90 13.62 -8.16 16.65
N ALA A 91 12.57 -7.38 16.89
CA ALA A 91 11.74 -7.53 18.07
C ALA A 91 11.18 -8.96 18.12
N GLN A 92 11.53 -9.70 19.18
CA GLN A 92 10.90 -10.98 19.50
C GLN A 92 9.49 -10.73 20.02
N VAL A 93 8.62 -10.16 19.18
CA VAL A 93 7.20 -10.02 19.52
C VAL A 93 6.64 -11.43 19.54
N PRO A 94 6.03 -11.90 20.64
CA PRO A 94 5.31 -13.16 20.64
C PRO A 94 4.34 -13.12 19.47
N ARG A 95 4.53 -14.01 18.48
CA ARG A 95 3.60 -14.18 17.36
C ARG A 95 2.20 -14.19 17.97
N GLN A 96 1.42 -13.13 17.74
CA GLN A 96 0.09 -13.07 18.34
C GLN A 96 -0.64 -14.33 17.91
N ARG A 97 -1.13 -15.06 18.91
CA ARG A 97 -1.75 -16.37 18.77
C ARG A 97 -2.70 -16.33 17.58
N ARG A 98 -2.42 -17.15 16.55
CA ARG A 98 -3.18 -17.26 15.29
C ARG A 98 -4.67 -17.07 15.57
N ARG A 99 -5.19 -15.88 15.34
CA ARG A 99 -6.63 -15.68 15.32
C ARG A 99 -7.10 -16.29 14.01
N ARG A 100 -8.08 -17.19 14.08
CA ARG A 100 -8.72 -17.72 12.87
C ARG A 100 -9.11 -16.54 11.98
N PRO A 101 -8.93 -16.63 10.65
CA PRO A 101 -9.37 -15.61 9.73
C PRO A 101 -10.88 -15.44 9.93
N ARG A 102 -11.24 -14.36 10.61
CA ARG A 102 -12.62 -13.97 10.82
C ARG A 102 -12.90 -12.93 9.75
N LYS A 103 -13.96 -13.14 8.96
CA LYS A 103 -14.45 -12.11 8.03
C LYS A 103 -14.50 -10.79 8.81
N GLN A 104 -13.68 -9.85 8.40
CA GLN A 104 -13.68 -8.53 9.00
C GLN A 104 -14.92 -7.82 8.51
N THR A 105 -15.75 -7.38 9.44
CA THR A 105 -16.97 -6.62 9.15
C THR A 105 -16.78 -5.24 9.74
N PRO A 106 -16.96 -4.17 8.95
CA PRO A 106 -16.91 -2.82 9.48
C PRO A 106 -17.94 -2.65 10.62
N PRO A 107 -17.58 -1.95 11.72
CA PRO A 107 -18.52 -1.68 12.80
C PRO A 107 -19.78 -0.95 12.30
N PRO A 108 -20.96 -1.16 12.89
CA PRO A 108 -22.19 -0.50 12.46
C PRO A 108 -22.09 1.03 12.43
N GLY A 109 -21.37 1.63 13.38
CA GLY A 109 -21.13 3.07 13.41
C GLY A 109 -20.32 3.57 12.22
N ALA A 110 -19.31 2.81 11.78
CA ALA A 110 -18.51 3.13 10.60
C ALA A 110 -19.33 3.03 9.31
N LEU A 111 -20.22 2.03 9.21
CA LEU A 111 -21.14 1.91 8.07
C LEU A 111 -22.14 3.07 8.01
N LYS A 112 -22.69 3.48 9.17
CA LYS A 112 -23.58 4.65 9.25
C LYS A 112 -22.86 5.94 8.86
N LEU A 113 -21.63 6.13 9.33
CA LEU A 113 -20.79 7.26 8.94
C LEU A 113 -20.54 7.26 7.43
N LEU A 114 -20.08 6.13 6.87
CA LEU A 114 -19.83 5.98 5.44
C LEU A 114 -21.06 6.33 4.59
N ALA A 115 -22.25 5.88 5.01
CA ALA A 115 -23.51 6.18 4.32
C ALA A 115 -23.92 7.66 4.42
N SER A 116 -23.46 8.39 5.44
CA SER A 116 -23.75 9.81 5.64
C SER A 116 -22.77 10.76 4.93
N LEU A 117 -21.62 10.25 4.47
CA LEU A 117 -20.62 11.07 3.78
C LEU A 117 -21.11 11.47 2.39
N THR A 118 -20.99 12.75 2.08
CA THR A 118 -21.23 13.31 0.74
C THR A 118 -19.99 13.23 -0.15
N GLN A 119 -18.84 12.92 0.43
CA GLN A 119 -17.56 12.70 -0.24
C GLN A 119 -17.43 11.25 -0.72
N PRO A 120 -16.73 10.97 -1.84
CA PRO A 120 -16.38 9.60 -2.22
C PRO A 120 -15.60 8.92 -1.11
N ALA A 121 -16.06 7.75 -0.66
CA ALA A 121 -15.42 7.06 0.44
C ALA A 121 -15.63 5.53 0.39
N PHE A 122 -14.70 4.81 1.00
CA PHE A 122 -14.78 3.37 1.19
C PHE A 122 -14.03 2.92 2.45
N ILE A 123 -14.31 1.70 2.89
CA ILE A 123 -13.64 1.04 4.02
C ILE A 123 -12.91 -0.18 3.50
N GLU A 124 -11.65 -0.31 3.87
CA GLU A 124 -10.82 -1.47 3.53
C GLU A 124 -10.05 -2.00 4.73
N ASN A 125 -9.52 -3.22 4.59
CA ASN A 125 -8.61 -3.81 5.57
C ASN A 125 -7.14 -3.56 5.22
N ARG A 126 -6.23 -4.11 6.05
CA ARG A 126 -4.78 -4.06 5.85
C ARG A 126 -4.28 -4.74 4.56
N TYR A 127 -5.12 -5.51 3.88
CA TYR A 127 -4.83 -6.19 2.62
C TYR A 127 -5.44 -5.48 1.41
N PHE A 128 -6.03 -4.30 1.62
CA PHE A 128 -6.74 -3.54 0.59
C PHE A 128 -8.01 -4.25 0.06
N ASP A 129 -8.58 -5.18 0.83
CA ASP A 129 -9.90 -5.73 0.53
C ASP A 129 -10.96 -4.68 0.85
N VAL A 130 -11.81 -4.35 -0.12
CA VAL A 130 -12.88 -3.36 0.04
C VAL A 130 -14.08 -4.02 0.75
N LEU A 131 -14.38 -3.54 1.95
CA LEU A 131 -15.41 -4.08 2.83
C LEU A 131 -16.72 -3.29 2.80
N ALA A 132 -16.65 -2.01 2.49
CA ALA A 132 -17.80 -1.13 2.29
C ALA A 132 -17.39 0.02 1.37
N SER A 133 -18.32 0.54 0.59
CA SER A 133 -18.06 1.66 -0.32
C SER A 133 -19.35 2.46 -0.48
N ASN A 134 -19.27 3.77 -0.62
CA ASN A 134 -20.44 4.58 -0.94
C ASN A 134 -20.67 4.67 -2.46
N SER A 135 -21.84 5.15 -2.87
CA SER A 135 -22.21 5.23 -4.29
C SER A 135 -21.29 6.15 -5.07
N LEU A 136 -20.87 7.27 -4.46
CA LEU A 136 -20.03 8.25 -5.12
C LEU A 136 -18.62 7.70 -5.40
N MET A 137 -18.03 6.93 -4.49
CA MET A 137 -16.77 6.23 -4.75
C MET A 137 -16.91 5.26 -5.91
N ARG A 138 -17.98 4.45 -5.94
CA ARG A 138 -18.22 3.51 -7.04
C ARG A 138 -18.49 4.18 -8.39
N ALA A 139 -18.97 5.43 -8.37
CA ALA A 139 -19.18 6.21 -9.58
C ALA A 139 -17.86 6.70 -10.17
N ILE A 140 -16.85 6.98 -9.33
CA ILE A 140 -15.48 7.34 -9.77
C ILE A 140 -14.68 6.09 -10.14
N ASP A 141 -14.74 5.06 -9.29
CA ASP A 141 -13.99 3.83 -9.46
C ASP A 141 -14.91 2.64 -9.15
N PRO A 142 -15.45 1.98 -10.20
CA PRO A 142 -16.33 0.83 -10.05
C PRO A 142 -15.68 -0.38 -9.37
N ARG A 143 -14.34 -0.48 -9.32
CA ARG A 143 -13.62 -1.61 -8.68
C ARG A 143 -13.46 -1.44 -7.19
N LEU A 144 -13.57 -0.20 -6.69
CA LEU A 144 -13.72 0.09 -5.27
C LEU A 144 -15.14 -0.25 -4.76
N ALA A 145 -15.61 -1.44 -5.11
CA ALA A 145 -16.85 -2.06 -4.69
C ALA A 145 -16.57 -3.21 -3.70
N VAL A 146 -17.59 -3.56 -2.91
CA VAL A 146 -17.46 -4.59 -1.88
C VAL A 146 -17.05 -5.93 -2.49
N GLY A 147 -16.00 -6.54 -1.93
CA GLY A 147 -15.42 -7.79 -2.41
C GLY A 147 -14.30 -7.61 -3.44
N GLY A 148 -14.08 -6.40 -3.94
CA GLY A 148 -12.89 -6.03 -4.71
C GLY A 148 -11.64 -5.94 -3.84
N ASN A 149 -10.46 -5.88 -4.48
CA ASN A 149 -9.19 -5.67 -3.80
C ASN A 149 -8.36 -4.65 -4.57
N GLN A 150 -8.18 -3.46 -3.99
CA GLN A 150 -7.54 -2.34 -4.69
C GLN A 150 -6.14 -2.70 -5.19
N LEU A 151 -5.35 -3.45 -4.40
CA LEU A 151 -4.01 -3.86 -4.81
C LEU A 151 -4.09 -4.81 -6.01
N ARG A 152 -5.01 -5.77 -6.00
CA ARG A 152 -5.22 -6.69 -7.12
C ARG A 152 -5.58 -5.93 -8.39
N ASP A 153 -6.58 -5.06 -8.30
CA ASP A 153 -7.13 -4.35 -9.45
C ASP A 153 -6.06 -3.41 -10.05
N MET A 154 -5.32 -2.67 -9.22
CA MET A 154 -4.25 -1.77 -9.66
C MET A 154 -3.14 -2.48 -10.46
N PHE A 155 -2.87 -3.76 -10.18
CA PHE A 155 -1.82 -4.51 -10.87
C PHE A 155 -2.32 -5.35 -12.04
N LEU A 156 -3.58 -5.76 -12.05
CA LEU A 156 -4.09 -6.77 -12.97
C LEU A 156 -5.21 -6.29 -13.90
N ASP A 157 -5.89 -5.18 -13.61
CA ASP A 157 -6.96 -4.65 -14.45
C ASP A 157 -6.49 -3.46 -15.29
N PRO A 158 -6.42 -3.57 -16.63
CA PRO A 158 -5.98 -2.47 -17.48
C PRO A 158 -6.84 -1.20 -17.39
N ALA A 159 -8.14 -1.33 -17.13
CA ALA A 159 -9.01 -0.17 -17.01
C ALA A 159 -8.89 0.51 -15.64
N GLU A 160 -8.44 -0.22 -14.61
CA GLU A 160 -7.95 0.42 -13.38
C GLU A 160 -6.67 1.19 -13.66
N GLN A 161 -5.71 0.59 -14.36
CA GLN A 161 -4.44 1.25 -14.67
C GLN A 161 -4.64 2.54 -15.47
N ALA A 162 -5.58 2.54 -16.42
CA ALA A 162 -5.93 3.72 -17.21
C ALA A 162 -6.58 4.83 -16.38
N LEU A 163 -7.29 4.49 -15.29
CA LEU A 163 -7.93 5.47 -14.42
C LEU A 163 -6.92 6.30 -13.62
N TYR A 164 -5.68 5.83 -13.42
CA TYR A 164 -4.65 6.54 -12.64
C TYR A 164 -3.49 6.99 -13.52
N PRO A 165 -3.43 8.28 -13.94
CA PRO A 165 -2.30 8.82 -14.70
C PRO A 165 -0.94 8.57 -14.04
N GLU A 166 -0.91 8.60 -12.70
CA GLU A 166 0.28 8.36 -11.88
C GLU A 166 0.37 6.90 -11.39
N TRP A 167 -0.17 5.95 -12.15
CA TRP A 167 -0.23 4.52 -11.83
C TRP A 167 1.10 3.94 -11.31
N ALA A 168 2.22 4.36 -11.91
CA ALA A 168 3.54 3.91 -11.49
C ALA A 168 3.82 4.31 -10.03
N ASN A 169 3.51 5.54 -9.63
CA ASN A 169 3.72 6.02 -8.27
C ASN A 169 2.71 5.37 -7.30
N ALA A 170 1.45 5.24 -7.72
CA ALA A 170 0.40 4.61 -6.92
C ALA A 170 0.74 3.16 -6.56
N THR A 171 1.22 2.37 -7.52
CA THR A 171 1.64 0.97 -7.30
C THR A 171 2.85 0.84 -6.38
N GLU A 172 3.83 1.75 -6.46
CA GLU A 172 4.96 1.80 -5.54
C GLU A 172 4.51 2.06 -4.10
N CYS A 173 3.65 3.08 -3.93
CA CYS A 173 3.06 3.39 -2.65
C CYS A 173 2.27 2.21 -2.08
N LEU A 174 1.39 1.58 -2.86
CA LEU A 174 0.56 0.46 -2.39
C LEU A 174 1.41 -0.76 -1.94
N VAL A 175 2.47 -1.09 -2.67
CA VAL A 175 3.38 -2.19 -2.30
C VAL A 175 4.13 -1.88 -1.00
N ALA A 176 4.67 -0.67 -0.85
CA ALA A 176 5.35 -0.26 0.38
C ALA A 176 4.40 -0.29 1.59
N ASN A 177 3.14 0.11 1.37
CA ASN A 177 2.09 0.09 2.39
C ASN A 177 1.67 -1.32 2.79
N LEU A 178 1.54 -2.25 1.84
CA LEU A 178 1.26 -3.65 2.16
C LEU A 178 2.32 -4.20 3.12
N ARG A 179 3.60 -3.94 2.83
CA ARG A 179 4.70 -4.42 3.66
C ARG A 179 4.67 -3.81 5.06
N GLN A 180 4.38 -2.52 5.17
CA GLN A 180 4.22 -1.87 6.47
C GLN A 180 3.03 -2.47 7.25
N ALA A 181 1.88 -2.62 6.61
CA ALA A 181 0.64 -3.06 7.24
C ALA A 181 0.68 -4.52 7.71
N VAL A 182 1.42 -5.37 7.00
CA VAL A 182 1.64 -6.77 7.36
C VAL A 182 2.68 -6.90 8.46
N GLY A 183 3.73 -6.07 8.44
CA GLY A 183 4.80 -6.08 9.43
C GLY A 183 5.45 -7.47 9.52
N THR A 184 5.35 -8.12 10.68
CA THR A 184 5.88 -9.46 10.93
C THR A 184 4.86 -10.58 10.74
N ASP A 185 3.60 -10.27 10.42
CA ASP A 185 2.50 -11.23 10.25
C ASP A 185 2.49 -11.86 8.84
N VAL A 186 3.65 -12.36 8.42
CA VAL A 186 3.90 -12.90 7.07
C VAL A 186 3.35 -14.31 6.87
N ASP A 187 2.86 -14.95 7.93
CA ASP A 187 2.27 -16.29 7.89
C ASP A 187 0.73 -16.24 7.70
N ASP A 188 0.14 -15.04 7.55
CA ASP A 188 -1.31 -14.89 7.31
C ASP A 188 -1.69 -15.49 5.94
N PRO A 189 -2.67 -16.40 5.85
CA PRO A 189 -3.08 -17.01 4.59
C PRO A 189 -3.50 -16.00 3.52
N ARG A 190 -4.18 -14.90 3.90
CA ARG A 190 -4.63 -13.88 2.95
C ARG A 190 -3.43 -13.13 2.36
N PHE A 191 -2.43 -12.85 3.19
CA PHE A 191 -1.18 -12.26 2.74
C PHE A 191 -0.45 -13.16 1.73
N ILE A 192 -0.30 -14.45 2.08
CA ILE A 192 0.38 -15.44 1.23
C ILE A 192 -0.34 -15.58 -0.11
N GLU A 193 -1.67 -15.67 -0.09
CA GLU A 193 -2.50 -15.76 -1.30
C GLU A 193 -2.29 -14.53 -2.21
N LEU A 194 -2.51 -13.32 -1.66
CA LEU A 194 -2.45 -12.08 -2.43
C LEU A 194 -1.05 -11.83 -3.01
N THR A 195 -0.01 -11.96 -2.19
CA THR A 195 1.38 -11.76 -2.65
C THR A 195 1.82 -12.84 -3.62
N GLY A 196 1.42 -14.10 -3.40
CA GLY A 196 1.71 -15.22 -4.29
C GLY A 196 1.10 -15.00 -5.68
N GLU A 197 -0.18 -14.63 -5.72
CA GLU A 197 -0.85 -14.31 -6.98
C GLU A 197 -0.19 -13.15 -7.71
N LEU A 198 -0.01 -12.00 -7.06
CA LEU A 198 0.56 -10.81 -7.70
C LEU A 198 2.01 -11.02 -8.14
N THR A 199 2.77 -11.80 -7.38
CA THR A 199 4.12 -12.21 -7.77
C THR A 199 4.09 -13.05 -9.05
N LEU A 200 3.13 -13.94 -9.24
CA LEU A 200 3.04 -14.75 -10.46
C LEU A 200 2.53 -13.90 -11.64
N ALA A 201 1.48 -13.12 -11.43
CA ALA A 201 0.74 -12.45 -12.49
C ALA A 201 1.35 -11.11 -12.95
N SER A 202 2.10 -10.40 -12.09
CA SER A 202 2.62 -9.05 -12.42
C SER A 202 4.14 -8.94 -12.29
N PRO A 203 4.88 -8.78 -13.41
CA PRO A 203 6.31 -8.49 -13.39
C PRO A 203 6.65 -7.21 -12.61
N ARG A 204 5.80 -6.18 -12.69
CA ARG A 204 5.97 -4.94 -11.95
C ARG A 204 5.86 -5.19 -10.45
N PHE A 205 4.83 -5.91 -10.01
CA PHE A 205 4.69 -6.26 -8.59
C PHE A 205 5.92 -7.00 -8.08
N ARG A 206 6.44 -7.99 -8.82
CA ARG A 206 7.68 -8.70 -8.45
C ARG A 206 8.86 -7.76 -8.25
N GLN A 207 9.06 -6.82 -9.16
CA GLN A 207 10.15 -5.84 -9.08
C GLN A 207 10.00 -4.94 -7.86
N LEU A 208 8.80 -4.42 -7.61
CA LEU A 208 8.53 -3.55 -6.47
C LEU A 208 8.63 -4.29 -5.13
N TRP A 209 8.08 -5.51 -5.07
CA TRP A 209 8.15 -6.36 -3.89
C TRP A 209 9.59 -6.65 -3.48
N ALA A 210 10.46 -6.95 -4.45
CA ALA A 210 11.88 -7.25 -4.23
C ALA A 210 12.69 -6.08 -3.68
N ARG A 211 12.22 -4.83 -3.77
CA ARG A 211 12.91 -3.65 -3.21
C ARG A 211 12.79 -3.56 -1.69
N HIS A 212 11.84 -4.29 -1.09
CA HIS A 212 11.52 -4.20 0.33
C HIS A 212 11.29 -2.76 0.83
N GLU A 213 10.73 -1.91 -0.03
CA GLU A 213 10.29 -0.57 0.39
C GLU A 213 9.24 -0.70 1.48
N VAL A 214 9.34 0.16 2.49
CA VAL A 214 8.36 0.29 3.55
C VAL A 214 8.06 1.77 3.70
N ARG A 215 6.78 2.11 3.64
CA ARG A 215 6.35 3.50 3.80
C ARG A 215 4.93 3.51 4.36
N GLY A 216 4.67 4.45 5.26
CA GLY A 216 3.31 4.75 5.69
C GLY A 216 2.51 5.48 4.63
N GLN A 217 1.25 5.09 4.45
CA GLN A 217 0.33 5.84 3.62
C GLN A 217 -0.16 7.01 4.45
N THR A 218 0.46 8.17 4.23
CA THR A 218 -0.16 9.43 4.58
C THR A 218 -1.19 9.79 3.50
N GLY A 219 -2.11 10.69 3.84
CA GLY A 219 -2.96 11.31 2.83
C GLY A 219 -2.15 12.01 1.73
N GLY A 220 -2.82 12.40 0.66
CA GLY A 220 -2.19 13.09 -0.47
C GLY A 220 -3.13 13.26 -1.65
N VAL A 221 -2.74 14.08 -2.62
CA VAL A 221 -3.52 14.29 -3.84
C VAL A 221 -3.47 13.02 -4.70
N MET A 222 -4.64 12.56 -5.11
CA MET A 222 -4.83 11.47 -6.07
C MET A 222 -5.41 12.05 -7.35
N ARG A 223 -4.77 11.76 -8.48
CA ARG A 223 -5.25 12.13 -9.80
C ARG A 223 -5.94 10.94 -10.45
N PHE A 224 -7.11 11.19 -11.03
CA PHE A 224 -7.88 10.25 -11.81
C PHE A 224 -8.04 10.78 -13.24
N ASP A 225 -8.01 9.90 -14.23
CA ASP A 225 -8.45 10.17 -15.60
C ASP A 225 -9.75 9.41 -15.85
N HIS A 226 -10.86 10.05 -15.47
CA HIS A 226 -12.16 9.41 -15.45
C HIS A 226 -12.81 9.48 -16.85
N PRO A 227 -13.27 8.34 -17.42
CA PRO A 227 -13.68 8.28 -18.82
C PRO A 227 -14.84 9.21 -19.20
N GLN A 228 -15.67 9.63 -18.24
CA GLN A 228 -16.79 10.54 -18.45
C GLN A 228 -16.58 11.95 -17.89
N LEU A 229 -15.65 12.11 -16.94
CA LEU A 229 -15.45 13.37 -16.21
C LEU A 229 -14.13 14.07 -16.59
N GLY A 230 -13.24 13.36 -17.30
CA GLY A 230 -11.88 13.80 -17.56
C GLY A 230 -11.00 13.71 -16.32
N GLU A 231 -9.98 14.56 -16.27
CA GLU A 231 -9.06 14.64 -15.14
C GLU A 231 -9.77 15.14 -13.87
N LEU A 232 -9.53 14.45 -12.76
CA LEU A 232 -10.05 14.81 -11.44
C LEU A 232 -8.91 14.72 -10.41
N SER A 233 -8.69 15.80 -9.66
CA SER A 233 -7.68 15.83 -8.58
C SER A 233 -8.35 15.88 -7.22
N LEU A 234 -8.25 14.80 -6.44
CA LEU A 234 -8.85 14.72 -5.11
C LEU A 234 -7.81 14.49 -4.04
N ASN A 235 -7.88 15.26 -2.96
CA ASN A 235 -7.17 14.95 -1.73
C ASN A 235 -7.71 13.64 -1.15
N ARG A 236 -6.82 12.73 -0.80
CA ARG A 236 -7.15 11.45 -0.19
C ARG A 236 -6.73 11.45 1.26
N GLU A 237 -7.68 11.12 2.13
CA GLU A 237 -7.45 10.95 3.57
C GLU A 237 -7.64 9.48 3.96
N ARG A 238 -6.77 8.98 4.84
CA ARG A 238 -6.80 7.60 5.32
C ARG A 238 -6.83 7.59 6.85
N MET A 239 -7.93 7.13 7.42
CA MET A 239 -8.18 7.19 8.87
C MET A 239 -8.43 5.81 9.46
N SER A 240 -7.74 5.47 10.55
CA SER A 240 -7.96 4.20 11.25
C SER A 240 -9.29 4.21 12.00
N ILE A 241 -10.06 3.13 11.87
CA ILE A 241 -11.30 2.96 12.63
C ILE A 241 -10.96 2.38 14.00
N ALA A 242 -11.13 3.18 15.05
CA ALA A 242 -10.84 2.77 16.42
C ALA A 242 -11.60 1.50 16.82
N GLY A 243 -10.88 0.55 17.44
CA GLY A 243 -11.45 -0.74 17.86
C GLY A 243 -11.73 -1.74 16.72
N ALA A 244 -11.48 -1.36 15.45
CA ALA A 244 -11.63 -2.23 14.30
C ALA A 244 -10.26 -2.58 13.70
N ASN A 245 -9.64 -3.63 14.24
CA ASN A 245 -8.27 -4.09 13.93
C ASN A 245 -7.89 -3.93 12.45
N GLY A 246 -7.13 -2.88 12.14
CA GLY A 246 -6.56 -2.63 10.81
C GLY A 246 -7.56 -2.21 9.73
N LEU A 247 -8.79 -1.81 10.10
CA LEU A 247 -9.73 -1.22 9.15
C LEU A 247 -9.45 0.27 8.99
N MET A 248 -9.48 0.72 7.74
CA MET A 248 -9.23 2.10 7.36
C MET A 248 -10.44 2.65 6.62
N LEU A 249 -10.91 3.82 7.02
CA LEU A 249 -11.81 4.64 6.22
C LEU A 249 -10.96 5.49 5.28
N VAL A 250 -11.21 5.39 3.98
CA VAL A 250 -10.57 6.19 2.94
C VAL A 250 -11.61 7.17 2.41
N VAL A 251 -11.28 8.46 2.44
CA VAL A 251 -12.15 9.55 1.96
C VAL A 251 -11.41 10.36 0.93
N PHE A 252 -12.08 10.72 -0.15
CA PHE A 252 -11.56 11.64 -1.14
C PHE A 252 -12.32 12.95 -1.09
N HIS A 253 -11.65 14.08 -1.19
CA HIS A 253 -12.32 15.37 -1.24
C HIS A 253 -11.58 16.34 -2.15
N PRO A 254 -12.29 17.24 -2.84
CA PRO A 254 -11.68 18.29 -3.62
C PRO A 254 -11.21 19.42 -2.68
N ASP A 255 -10.41 20.33 -3.20
CA ASP A 255 -10.21 21.62 -2.54
C ASP A 255 -11.51 22.45 -2.63
N ALA A 256 -11.79 23.26 -1.61
CA ALA A 256 -12.99 24.08 -1.58
C ALA A 256 -13.01 25.08 -2.75
N ALA A 257 -14.18 25.24 -3.39
CA ALA A 257 -14.38 26.12 -4.54
C ALA A 257 -13.46 25.84 -5.75
N SER A 258 -13.04 24.58 -5.93
CA SER A 258 -12.32 24.11 -7.12
C SER A 258 -13.27 23.56 -8.19
N SER A 259 -12.81 23.45 -9.44
CA SER A 259 -13.55 22.77 -10.52
C SER A 259 -13.79 21.29 -10.23
N ASP A 260 -12.90 20.65 -9.47
CA ASP A 260 -13.07 19.26 -9.00
C ASP A 260 -14.27 19.16 -8.04
N ALA A 261 -14.52 20.21 -7.24
CA ALA A 261 -15.68 20.27 -6.36
C ALA A 261 -17.00 20.37 -7.14
N ASP A 262 -17.05 21.20 -8.18
CA ASP A 262 -18.22 21.30 -9.06
C ASP A 262 -18.49 19.98 -9.78
N THR A 263 -17.42 19.32 -10.27
CA THR A 263 -17.49 18.02 -10.94
C THR A 263 -18.04 16.94 -10.01
N LEU A 264 -17.56 16.88 -8.76
CA LEU A 264 -18.08 15.94 -7.76
C LEU A 264 -19.53 16.22 -7.37
N ALA A 265 -19.93 17.49 -7.27
CA ALA A 265 -21.31 17.86 -6.97
C ALA A 265 -22.28 17.44 -8.10
N LEU A 266 -21.85 17.59 -9.36
CA LEU A 266 -22.58 17.10 -10.53
C LEU A 266 -22.71 15.56 -10.50
N LEU A 267 -21.62 14.85 -10.21
CA LEU A 267 -21.63 13.39 -10.09
C LEU A 267 -22.58 12.92 -8.98
N ALA A 268 -22.57 13.57 -7.82
CA ALA A 268 -23.44 13.26 -6.70
C ALA A 268 -24.93 13.48 -7.04
N SER A 269 -25.23 14.54 -7.79
CA SER A 269 -26.59 14.83 -8.26
C SER A 269 -27.09 13.78 -9.26
N ALA A 270 -26.25 13.35 -10.20
CA ALA A 270 -26.58 12.29 -11.16
C ALA A 270 -26.78 10.92 -10.48
N ALA A 271 -25.94 10.57 -9.50
CA ALA A 271 -26.07 9.33 -8.73
C ALA A 271 -27.37 9.29 -7.89
N THR A 272 -27.80 10.44 -7.37
CA THR A 272 -29.05 10.56 -6.61
C THR A 272 -30.26 10.39 -7.53
N ALA A 273 -30.26 11.01 -8.71
CA ALA A 273 -31.32 10.88 -9.70
C ALA A 273 -31.49 9.44 -10.23
N ALA A 274 -30.39 8.68 -10.36
CA ALA A 274 -30.44 7.28 -10.78
C ALA A 274 -30.96 6.32 -9.69
N THR A 275 -30.95 6.73 -8.42
CA THR A 275 -31.41 5.92 -7.28
C THR A 275 -32.88 6.19 -6.93
N ASP A 276 -33.52 7.18 -7.56
CA ASP A 276 -34.93 7.51 -7.36
C ASP A 276 -35.82 6.76 -8.38
N PRO A 277 -36.56 5.70 -7.99
CA PRO A 277 -37.40 4.92 -8.90
C PRO A 277 -38.71 5.65 -9.28
N SER A 278 -38.81 6.95 -9.03
CA SER A 278 -40.03 7.74 -9.21
C SER A 278 -39.94 8.84 -10.28
N ALA A 279 -39.11 8.67 -11.30
CA ALA A 279 -39.19 9.49 -12.51
C ALA A 279 -40.37 9.01 -13.40
N PRO A 280 -41.41 9.84 -13.64
CA PRO A 280 -42.54 9.43 -14.46
C PRO A 280 -42.10 9.28 -15.92
N LEU A 281 -42.37 8.10 -16.50
CA LEU A 281 -42.36 7.87 -17.94
C LEU A 281 -43.24 8.96 -18.59
N HIS A 282 -42.61 9.86 -19.34
CA HIS A 282 -43.31 10.79 -20.22
C HIS A 282 -44.19 9.95 -21.16
N LYS A 283 -45.50 9.92 -20.90
CA LYS A 283 -46.48 9.44 -21.87
C LYS A 283 -46.45 10.42 -23.03
N THR A 284 -45.88 10.00 -24.16
CA THR A 284 -46.16 10.61 -25.45
C THR A 284 -47.65 10.44 -25.71
N GLN A 285 -48.41 11.52 -25.54
CA GLN A 285 -49.73 11.64 -26.14
C GLN A 285 -49.53 11.87 -27.63
N GLU A 286 -49.88 10.87 -28.43
CA GLU A 286 -50.24 11.06 -29.83
C GLU A 286 -51.78 11.06 -29.89
N HIS A 287 -52.35 12.22 -30.19
CA HIS A 287 -53.72 12.42 -30.64
C HIS A 287 -53.63 13.05 -32.03
N ALA A 288 -53.98 12.27 -33.06
CA ALA A 288 -54.80 12.60 -34.22
C ALA A 288 -54.60 11.55 -35.31
#